data_AF-X0VW56-F1
#
_entry.id   AF-X0VW56-F1
#
_cell.length_a   1.000
_cell.length_b   1.000
_cell.length_c   1.000
_cell.angle_alpha   90.00
_cell.angle_beta   90.00
_cell.angle_gamma   90.00
#
_symmetry.space_group_name_H-M   'P 1'
#
loop_
_entity.id
_entity.type
_entity.pdbx_description
1 polymer ?
#
loop_
_entity_poly.entity_id
_entity_poly.type
_entity_poly.pdbx_seq_one_letter_code
_entity_poly.pdbx_strand_id
1 'polypeptide(L)'
;LAMRKLRPYQREVALAILDSVFRRKGLSFSVEMARQGGKNELSAQIELLLLTLYMAEPQNLVKCSPTFKPQTVVSMMRLKERLNDAGFGGIWATEMGYIIRLGNARAIFLSADETANVVGNTAHILLEIDESQDVSKEKYSKKYYS
;
A
#
# COMPACT_ATOMS: atom_id res chain seq x y z
N LEU A 1 -20.16 0.81 10.21
CA LEU A 1 -19.03 1.19 11.08
C LEU A 1 -18.37 2.43 10.48
N ALA A 2 -17.93 3.39 11.30
CA ALA A 2 -17.34 4.64 10.81
C ALA A 2 -15.84 4.45 10.56
N MET A 3 -15.35 4.84 9.37
CA MET A 3 -13.91 4.90 9.09
C MET A 3 -13.17 5.71 10.16
N ARG A 4 -12.02 5.20 10.60
CA ARG A 4 -11.23 5.82 11.66
C ARG A 4 -10.62 7.13 11.16
N LYS A 5 -10.92 8.26 11.81
CA LYS A 5 -10.33 9.54 11.42
C LYS A 5 -8.81 9.54 11.64
N LEU A 6 -8.04 9.90 10.60
CA LEU A 6 -6.60 10.13 10.70
C LEU A 6 -6.30 11.30 11.64
N ARG A 7 -5.28 11.12 12.48
CA ARG A 7 -4.70 12.18 13.32
C ARG A 7 -4.04 13.26 12.46
N PRO A 8 -3.85 14.49 12.95
CA PRO A 8 -3.26 15.59 12.17
C PRO A 8 -1.95 15.21 11.46
N TYR A 9 -0.98 14.64 12.18
CA TYR A 9 0.30 14.21 11.59
C TYR A 9 0.15 13.12 10.52
N GLN A 10 -0.82 12.20 10.67
CA GLN A 10 -1.08 11.18 9.65
C GLN A 10 -1.67 11.83 8.39
N ARG A 11 -2.51 12.86 8.57
CA ARG A 11 -3.10 13.61 7.46
C ARG A 11 -2.04 14.39 6.69
N GLU A 12 -1.08 15.01 7.37
CA GLU A 12 0.03 15.71 6.72
C GLU A 12 0.82 14.77 5.80
N VAL A 13 1.15 13.58 6.31
CA VAL A 13 1.80 12.53 5.50
C VAL A 13 0.91 12.10 4.33
N ALA A 14 -0.36 11.82 4.58
CA ALA A 14 -1.31 11.42 3.53
C ALA A 14 -1.39 12.48 2.42
N LEU A 15 -1.51 13.75 2.78
CA LEU A 15 -1.64 14.86 1.84
C LEU A 15 -0.37 15.01 1.00
N ALA A 16 0.82 14.88 1.59
CA ALA A 16 2.08 14.94 0.83
C ALA A 16 2.19 13.81 -0.20
N ILE A 17 1.85 12.57 0.20
CA ILE A 17 1.87 11.41 -0.69
C ILE A 17 0.84 11.57 -1.81
N LEU A 18 -0.41 11.90 -1.46
CA LEU A 18 -1.51 12.04 -2.42
C LEU A 18 -1.26 13.19 -3.41
N ASP A 19 -0.71 14.31 -2.94
CA ASP A 19 -0.33 15.43 -3.82
C ASP A 19 0.74 15.02 -4.84
N SER A 20 1.74 14.22 -4.43
CA SER A 20 2.73 13.65 -5.34
C SER A 20 2.11 12.72 -6.37
N VAL A 21 1.20 11.83 -5.95
CA VAL A 21 0.51 10.89 -6.83
C VAL A 21 -0.36 11.63 -7.85
N PHE A 22 -1.25 12.52 -7.39
CA PHE A 22 -2.20 13.21 -8.27
C PHE A 22 -1.52 14.20 -9.23
N ARG A 23 -0.43 14.84 -8.81
CA ARG A 23 0.35 15.74 -9.66
C ARG A 23 1.48 15.04 -10.42
N ARG A 24 1.59 13.70 -10.31
CA ARG A 24 2.61 12.87 -10.97
C ARG A 24 4.03 13.39 -10.76
N LYS A 25 4.36 13.80 -9.53
CA LYS A 25 5.66 14.43 -9.22
C LYS A 25 6.83 13.45 -9.16
N GLY A 26 6.56 12.14 -9.03
CA GLY A 26 7.59 11.12 -8.90
C GLY A 26 8.44 11.24 -7.63
N LEU A 27 7.91 11.84 -6.57
CA LEU A 27 8.64 12.01 -5.31
C LEU A 27 8.68 10.73 -4.49
N SER A 28 9.80 10.51 -3.81
CA SER A 28 9.98 9.49 -2.79
C SER A 28 9.91 10.11 -1.40
N PHE A 29 9.17 9.49 -0.49
CA PHE A 29 9.02 9.94 0.89
C PHE A 29 9.56 8.87 1.84
N SER A 30 10.35 9.29 2.83
CA SER A 30 10.68 8.47 4.00
C SER A 30 9.87 8.97 5.19
N VAL A 31 8.99 8.12 5.71
CA VAL A 31 8.09 8.49 6.81
C VAL A 31 8.44 7.65 8.02
N GLU A 32 8.97 8.30 9.05
CA GLU A 32 9.22 7.67 10.34
C GLU A 32 8.10 8.03 11.32
N MET A 33 7.51 7.02 11.95
CA MET A 33 6.42 7.18 12.91
C MET A 33 6.71 6.36 14.16
N ALA A 34 6.36 6.89 15.34
CA ALA A 34 6.49 6.16 16.58
C ALA A 34 5.78 4.79 16.54
N ARG A 35 6.26 3.83 17.35
CA ARG A 35 5.62 2.51 17.48
C ARG A 35 4.14 2.69 17.84
N GLN A 36 3.25 1.99 17.15
CA GLN A 36 1.79 2.14 17.27
C GLN A 36 1.25 3.54 16.90
N GLY A 37 2.03 4.37 16.19
CA GLY A 37 1.62 5.69 15.68
C GLY A 37 0.59 5.65 14.53
N GLY A 38 -0.01 4.49 14.27
CA GLY A 38 -1.06 4.34 13.27
C GLY A 38 -0.56 4.32 11.82
N LYS A 39 0.71 4.02 11.56
CA LYS A 39 1.26 3.90 10.18
C LYS A 39 0.45 2.96 9.29
N ASN A 40 0.05 1.80 9.82
CA ASN A 40 -0.72 0.80 9.05
C ASN A 40 -2.12 1.30 8.72
N GLU A 41 -2.73 2.09 9.61
CA GLU A 41 -4.05 2.68 9.37
C GLU A 41 -3.98 3.79 8.32
N LEU A 42 -2.94 4.64 8.39
CA LEU A 42 -2.66 5.64 7.38
C LEU A 42 -2.49 4.99 6.00
N SER A 43 -1.63 3.99 5.89
CA SER A 43 -1.39 3.27 4.65
C SER A 43 -2.68 2.63 4.11
N ALA A 44 -3.43 1.87 4.90
CA ALA A 44 -4.66 1.24 4.44
C ALA A 44 -5.72 2.25 3.93
N GLN A 45 -5.75 3.47 4.47
CA GLN A 45 -6.65 4.52 3.98
C GLN A 45 -6.16 5.16 2.68
N ILE A 46 -4.84 5.31 2.49
CA ILE A 46 -4.27 5.73 1.21
C ILE A 46 -4.55 4.67 0.14
N GLU A 47 -4.28 3.41 0.44
CA GLU A 47 -4.56 2.27 -0.43
C GLU A 47 -6.05 2.23 -0.85
N LEU A 48 -6.97 2.34 0.11
CA LEU A 48 -8.42 2.40 -0.13
C LEU A 48 -8.79 3.57 -1.06
N LEU A 49 -8.31 4.77 -0.76
CA LEU A 49 -8.63 5.97 -1.55
C LEU A 49 -8.14 5.81 -2.99
N LEU A 50 -6.91 5.36 -3.18
CA LEU A 50 -6.32 5.17 -4.49
C LEU A 50 -7.02 4.07 -5.29
N LEU A 51 -7.33 2.92 -4.66
CA LEU A 51 -8.14 1.88 -5.31
C LEU A 51 -9.51 2.41 -5.75
N THR A 52 -10.14 3.23 -4.92
CA THR A 52 -11.46 3.80 -5.23
C THR A 52 -11.37 4.77 -6.41
N LEU A 53 -10.38 5.65 -6.43
CA LEU A 53 -10.23 6.65 -7.50
C LEU A 53 -9.87 6.02 -8.84
N TYR A 54 -9.05 4.97 -8.83
CA TYR A 54 -8.61 4.28 -10.04
C TYR A 54 -9.44 3.03 -10.36
N MET A 55 -10.59 2.81 -9.71
CA MET A 55 -11.36 1.56 -9.84
C MET A 55 -11.80 1.22 -11.27
N ALA A 56 -11.85 2.19 -12.18
CA ALA A 56 -12.18 1.97 -13.59
C ALA A 56 -10.94 1.66 -14.47
N GLU A 57 -9.73 1.85 -13.96
CA GLU A 57 -8.48 1.73 -14.70
C GLU A 57 -7.68 0.49 -14.25
N PRO A 58 -6.98 -0.20 -15.17
CA PRO A 58 -6.18 -1.38 -14.86
C PRO A 58 -4.82 -1.00 -14.23
N GLN A 59 -4.84 -0.17 -13.19
CA GLN A 59 -3.65 0.32 -12.51
C GLN A 59 -3.36 -0.45 -11.22
N ASN A 60 -2.07 -0.53 -10.88
CA ASN A 60 -1.61 -1.25 -9.69
C ASN A 60 -0.96 -0.29 -8.70
N LEU A 61 -1.29 -0.45 -7.41
CA LEU A 61 -0.39 -0.08 -6.32
C LEU A 61 0.33 -1.34 -5.80
N VAL A 62 1.57 -1.17 -5.37
CA VAL A 62 2.40 -2.26 -4.85
C VAL A 62 2.85 -1.91 -3.45
N LYS A 63 2.68 -2.85 -2.52
CA LYS A 63 3.18 -2.74 -1.15
C LYS A 63 4.14 -3.87 -0.83
N CYS A 64 5.30 -3.51 -0.33
CA CYS A 64 6.32 -4.44 0.12
C CYS A 64 6.44 -4.37 1.65
N SER A 65 6.32 -5.51 2.32
CA SER A 65 6.64 -5.64 3.75
C SER A 65 7.83 -6.59 3.95
N PRO A 66 8.60 -6.51 5.05
CA PRO A 66 9.74 -7.40 5.29
C PRO A 66 9.38 -8.89 5.16
N THR A 67 8.29 -9.33 5.79
CA THR A 67 7.85 -10.74 5.77
C THR A 67 6.44 -10.91 5.20
N PHE A 68 6.17 -12.07 4.57
CA PHE A 68 4.81 -12.36 4.08
C PHE A 68 3.87 -12.63 5.27
N LYS A 69 4.28 -13.50 6.19
CA LYS A 69 3.60 -13.71 7.46
C LYS A 69 4.50 -13.23 8.60
N PRO A 70 4.00 -12.40 9.54
CA PRO A 70 2.62 -11.90 9.65
C PRO A 70 2.34 -10.60 8.87
N GLN A 71 3.36 -9.85 8.46
CA GLN A 71 3.21 -8.42 8.14
C GLN A 71 2.37 -8.14 6.90
N THR A 72 2.64 -8.85 5.79
CA THR A 72 1.86 -8.70 4.56
C THR A 72 0.39 -9.08 4.80
N VAL A 73 0.14 -10.20 5.48
CA VAL A 73 -1.22 -10.65 5.81
C VAL A 73 -1.97 -9.62 6.67
N VAL A 74 -1.32 -9.03 7.66
CA VAL A 74 -1.93 -7.99 8.51
C VAL A 74 -2.29 -6.74 7.69
N SER A 75 -1.43 -6.33 6.77
CA SER A 75 -1.71 -5.19 5.87
C SER A 75 -2.91 -5.48 4.95
N MET A 76 -2.93 -6.67 4.33
CA MET A 76 -4.06 -7.11 3.50
C MET A 76 -5.37 -7.16 4.27
N MET A 77 -5.37 -7.72 5.49
CA MET A 77 -6.56 -7.76 6.35
C MET A 77 -7.09 -6.36 6.62
N ARG A 78 -6.19 -5.42 6.95
CA ARG A 78 -6.58 -4.04 7.24
C ARG A 78 -7.22 -3.36 6.02
N LEU A 79 -6.65 -3.53 4.83
CA LEU A 79 -7.26 -2.98 3.61
C LEU A 79 -8.65 -3.57 3.36
N LYS A 80 -8.83 -4.89 3.52
CA LYS A 80 -10.14 -5.55 3.38
C LYS A 80 -11.18 -4.98 4.34
N GLU A 81 -10.80 -4.77 5.61
CA GLU A 81 -11.69 -4.15 6.58
C GLU A 81 -12.08 -2.73 6.18
N ARG A 82 -11.11 -1.91 5.72
CA ARG A 82 -11.39 -0.53 5.28
C ARG A 82 -12.27 -0.48 4.03
N LEU A 83 -12.08 -1.39 3.08
CA LEU A 83 -12.95 -1.56 1.92
C LEU A 83 -14.39 -1.90 2.36
N ASN A 84 -14.55 -2.82 3.30
CA ASN A 84 -15.86 -3.16 3.85
C ASN A 84 -16.51 -1.98 4.59
N ASP A 85 -15.75 -1.27 5.41
CA ASP A 85 -16.22 -0.07 6.14
C ASP A 85 -16.68 1.03 5.19
N ALA A 86 -16.06 1.14 4.01
CA ALA A 86 -16.42 2.07 2.94
C ALA A 86 -17.58 1.59 2.06
N GLY A 87 -18.15 0.41 2.32
CA GLY A 87 -19.31 -0.12 1.58
C GLY A 87 -18.95 -0.94 0.34
N PHE A 88 -17.68 -1.29 0.12
CA PHE A 88 -17.25 -2.15 -0.98
C PHE A 88 -17.38 -3.65 -0.68
N GLY A 89 -18.06 -4.03 0.40
CA GLY A 89 -18.34 -5.42 0.73
C GLY A 89 -19.07 -6.11 -0.42
N GLY A 90 -18.52 -7.23 -0.91
CA GLY A 90 -19.04 -7.96 -2.06
C GLY A 90 -18.63 -7.40 -3.43
N ILE A 91 -17.90 -6.27 -3.47
CA ILE A 91 -17.41 -5.64 -4.71
C ILE A 91 -15.92 -5.94 -4.92
N TRP A 92 -15.11 -5.88 -3.87
CA TRP A 92 -13.70 -6.23 -3.96
C TRP A 92 -13.50 -7.75 -4.00
N ALA A 93 -12.41 -8.20 -4.63
CA ALA A 93 -12.04 -9.61 -4.71
C ALA A 93 -10.56 -9.82 -4.35
N THR A 94 -10.23 -11.00 -3.86
CA THR A 94 -8.82 -11.43 -3.74
C THR A 94 -8.40 -12.22 -4.98
N GLU A 95 -7.20 -11.95 -5.49
CA GLU A 95 -6.57 -12.71 -6.58
C GLU A 95 -5.24 -13.29 -6.08
N MET A 96 -4.90 -14.51 -6.50
CA MET A 96 -3.61 -15.17 -6.24
C MET A 96 -3.16 -15.24 -4.77
N GLY A 97 -4.03 -14.93 -3.80
CA GLY A 97 -3.73 -14.93 -2.37
C GLY A 97 -2.94 -13.72 -1.85
N TYR A 98 -2.47 -12.83 -2.72
CA TYR A 98 -1.68 -11.64 -2.36
C TYR A 98 -2.11 -10.35 -3.08
N ILE A 99 -3.18 -10.40 -3.87
CA ILE A 99 -3.75 -9.25 -4.58
C ILE A 99 -5.15 -8.97 -4.03
N ILE A 100 -5.46 -7.69 -3.82
CA ILE A 100 -6.80 -7.20 -3.54
C ILE A 100 -7.22 -6.31 -4.70
N ARG A 101 -8.29 -6.67 -5.40
CA ARG A 101 -8.83 -5.94 -6.56
C ARG A 101 -10.11 -5.21 -6.18
N LEU A 102 -10.23 -3.96 -6.62
CA LEU A 102 -11.47 -3.18 -6.61
C LEU A 102 -11.73 -2.64 -8.03
N GLY A 103 -12.79 -3.12 -8.68
CA GLY A 103 -13.00 -2.86 -10.10
C GLY A 103 -11.82 -3.40 -10.94
N ASN A 104 -11.15 -2.52 -11.69
CA ASN A 104 -9.97 -2.83 -12.48
C ASN A 104 -8.65 -2.56 -11.74
N ALA A 105 -8.67 -1.80 -10.64
CA ALA A 105 -7.50 -1.45 -9.86
C ALA A 105 -7.09 -2.57 -8.90
N ARG A 106 -5.77 -2.71 -8.69
CA ARG A 106 -5.21 -3.76 -7.83
C ARG A 106 -4.24 -3.21 -6.80
N ALA A 107 -4.36 -3.72 -5.58
CA ALA A 107 -3.34 -3.66 -4.56
C ALA A 107 -2.59 -4.98 -4.49
N ILE A 108 -1.31 -4.95 -4.83
CA ILE A 108 -0.43 -6.12 -4.88
C ILE A 108 0.47 -6.08 -3.66
N PHE A 109 0.38 -7.10 -2.82
CA PHE A 109 1.18 -7.19 -1.60
C PHE A 109 2.29 -8.21 -1.76
N LEU A 110 3.52 -7.78 -1.53
CA LEU A 110 4.73 -8.58 -1.70
C LEU A 110 5.52 -8.58 -0.40
N SER A 111 6.28 -9.65 -0.17
CA SER A 111 7.28 -9.68 0.90
C SER A 111 8.66 -9.42 0.35
N ALA A 112 9.51 -8.78 1.15
CA ALA A 112 10.93 -8.63 0.87
C ALA A 112 11.76 -9.83 1.36
N ASP A 113 11.14 -10.97 1.68
CA ASP A 113 11.80 -12.25 1.96
C ASP A 113 12.75 -12.66 0.82
N GLU A 114 13.87 -13.33 1.14
CA GLU A 114 15.02 -13.55 0.24
C GLU A 114 14.62 -14.16 -1.11
N THR A 115 13.55 -14.95 -1.13
CA THR A 115 13.02 -15.68 -2.30
C THR A 115 12.02 -14.91 -3.16
N ALA A 116 11.54 -13.74 -2.73
CA ALA A 116 10.45 -13.03 -3.39
C ALA A 116 10.91 -12.06 -4.50
N ASN A 117 10.39 -12.29 -5.71
CA ASN A 117 10.60 -11.47 -6.91
C ASN A 117 9.71 -10.22 -6.91
N VAL A 118 10.25 -9.10 -6.45
CA VAL A 118 9.59 -7.78 -6.50
C VAL A 118 9.53 -7.22 -7.94
N VAL A 119 10.33 -7.76 -8.86
CA VAL A 119 10.60 -7.22 -10.21
C VAL A 119 9.47 -7.45 -11.22
N GLY A 120 8.51 -8.33 -10.92
CA GLY A 120 7.44 -8.67 -11.88
C GLY A 120 6.21 -7.76 -11.86
N ASN A 121 6.07 -6.88 -10.86
CA ASN A 121 4.86 -6.08 -10.68
C ASN A 121 5.15 -4.59 -10.86
N THR A 122 4.69 -4.03 -11.98
CA THR A 122 4.76 -2.58 -12.22
C THR A 122 3.78 -1.84 -11.32
N ALA A 123 4.31 -1.00 -10.42
CA ALA A 123 3.52 -0.03 -9.66
C ALA A 123 3.20 1.17 -10.55
N HIS A 124 1.92 1.36 -10.86
CA HIS A 124 1.44 2.49 -11.68
C HIS A 124 1.03 3.68 -10.82
N ILE A 125 0.46 3.41 -9.64
CA ILE A 125 -0.10 4.44 -8.75
C ILE A 125 0.88 4.81 -7.64
N LEU A 126 1.30 3.81 -6.86
CA LEU A 126 2.09 3.98 -5.65
C LEU A 126 2.92 2.73 -5.40
N LEU A 127 4.20 2.93 -5.05
CA LEU A 127 5.04 1.91 -4.45
C LEU A 127 5.25 2.25 -2.97
N GLU A 128 4.78 1.37 -2.09
CA GLU A 128 4.95 1.49 -0.64
C GLU A 128 5.93 0.42 -0.14
N ILE A 129 6.91 0.83 0.69
CA ILE A 129 7.81 -0.08 1.39
C ILE A 129 7.58 0.14 2.89
N ASP A 130 6.94 -0.83 3.54
CA ASP A 130 6.78 -0.83 5.00
C ASP A 130 8.05 -1.35 5.66
N GLU A 131 8.36 -0.83 6.85
CA GLU A 131 9.56 -1.20 7.63
C GLU A 131 10.82 -1.24 6.77
N SER A 132 11.01 -0.16 5.99
CA SER A 132 12.08 -0.02 5.01
C SER A 132 13.48 -0.29 5.59
N GLN A 133 13.69 0.00 6.87
CA GLN A 133 14.94 -0.31 7.58
C GLN A 133 15.23 -1.81 7.74
N ASP A 134 14.18 -2.64 7.75
CA ASP A 134 14.24 -4.10 7.91
C ASP A 134 14.28 -4.82 6.55
N VAL A 135 14.32 -4.07 5.44
CA VAL A 135 14.53 -4.59 4.09
C VAL A 135 16.02 -4.51 3.73
N SER A 136 16.60 -5.59 3.22
CA SER A 136 18.04 -5.65 2.92
C SER A 136 18.47 -4.61 1.87
N LYS A 137 19.62 -3.96 2.09
CA LYS A 137 20.21 -2.94 1.20
C LYS A 137 20.42 -3.43 -0.24
N GLU A 138 20.70 -4.73 -0.43
CA GLU A 138 20.87 -5.34 -1.75
C GLU A 138 19.58 -5.36 -2.58
N LYS A 139 18.40 -5.33 -1.95
CA LYS A 139 17.13 -5.18 -2.68
C LYS A 139 16.88 -3.72 -3.10
N TYR A 140 17.41 -2.73 -2.39
CA TYR A 140 17.24 -1.32 -2.77
C TYR A 140 17.92 -0.96 -4.10
N SER A 141 19.15 -1.43 -4.31
CA SER A 141 20.00 -0.99 -5.43
C SER A 141 19.73 -1.69 -6.77
N LYS A 142 19.18 -2.91 -6.76
CA LYS A 142 18.86 -3.66 -8.00
C LYS A 142 17.39 -3.64 -8.40
N LYS A 143 16.46 -3.22 -7.53
CA LYS A 143 15.01 -3.51 -7.71
C LYS A 143 14.08 -2.28 -7.81
N TYR A 144 14.56 -1.05 -7.60
CA TYR A 144 13.68 0.13 -7.51
C TYR A 144 14.14 1.39 -8.27
N TYR A 145 15.36 1.42 -8.80
CA TYR A 145 15.93 2.60 -9.50
C TYR A 145 16.46 2.30 -10.91
N SER A 146 16.03 1.20 -11.56
CA SER A 146 16.34 0.95 -12.97
C SER A 146 15.24 1.47 -13.89
#